data_AF-R7UQJ5-F1
#
_entry.id   AF-R7UQJ5-F1
#
_cell.length_a   1.000
_cell.length_b   1.000
_cell.length_c   1.000
_cell.angle_alpha   90.00
_cell.angle_beta   90.00
_cell.angle_gamma   90.00
#
_symmetry.space_group_name_H-M   'P 1'
#
loop_
_entity.id
_entity.type
_entity.pdbx_description
1 polymer ?
#
loop_
_entity_poly.entity_id
_entity_poly.type
_entity_poly.pdbx_seq_one_letter_code
_entity_poly.pdbx_strand_id
1 'polypeptide(L)'
;MAFSTMTATVRMEHCRFLCQTCGKICQNMAALKSHAKTHETKVKKYTKPKRLCPFCKKDQSRLTRHLRKMHSEEEEVQILIEGSSCEKKEIAEKLRKKGILEANKSQLPEENPKFIAERSTSTSSVVCSLCSGFYSRLNFYKHKKKCQKRTDAAVCPTAVNPKLFDSSHGNDFLNQVVSHITQDETGCIASSDPTILLIGERLYQKTKRKVGKQMGTRKSVMNNMRLLARLYKEFREQNEAPQGGVRRSGGAKITQKKEGICSTP
;
A
#
# COMPACT_ATOMS: atom_id res chain seq x y z
N MET A 1 -14.80 27.49 82.13
CA MET A 1 -14.39 26.37 81.27
C MET A 1 -13.81 26.94 79.99
N ALA A 2 -12.49 26.87 79.84
CA ALA A 2 -11.79 27.29 78.63
C ALA A 2 -11.66 26.10 77.69
N PHE A 3 -12.23 26.20 76.48
CA PHE A 3 -11.97 25.24 75.41
C PHE A 3 -11.20 25.95 74.29
N SER A 4 -9.87 25.88 74.39
CA SER A 4 -8.98 26.05 73.26
C SER A 4 -9.20 24.89 72.30
N THR A 5 -9.63 25.16 71.08
CA THR A 5 -9.52 24.21 69.97
C THR A 5 -8.53 24.76 68.96
N MET A 6 -7.36 24.12 68.92
CA MET A 6 -6.28 24.44 67.99
C MET A 6 -6.67 23.99 66.59
N THR A 7 -6.70 24.92 65.65
CA THR A 7 -6.81 24.59 64.23
C THR A 7 -5.45 24.09 63.72
N ALA A 8 -5.30 22.77 63.64
CA ALA A 8 -4.15 22.14 63.00
C ALA A 8 -4.21 22.39 61.48
N THR A 9 -3.48 23.41 61.01
CA THR A 9 -3.20 23.59 59.59
C THR A 9 -2.11 22.59 59.19
N VAL A 10 -2.52 21.43 58.66
CA VAL A 10 -1.59 20.49 58.00
C VAL A 10 -1.10 21.17 56.72
N ARG A 11 0.09 21.78 56.80
CA ARG A 11 0.83 22.27 55.65
C ARG A 11 1.22 21.05 54.80
N MET A 12 0.51 20.81 53.70
CA MET A 12 0.93 19.79 52.74
C MET A 12 2.30 20.17 52.19
N GLU A 13 3.33 19.46 52.61
CA GLU A 13 4.66 19.54 52.03
C GLU A 13 4.58 19.10 50.56
N HIS A 14 4.74 20.06 49.65
CA HIS A 14 4.95 19.77 48.25
C HIS A 14 6.19 18.85 48.14
N CYS A 15 5.98 17.56 47.87
CA CYS A 15 7.06 16.61 47.61
C CYS A 15 8.00 17.19 46.54
N ARG A 16 9.18 17.63 46.97
CA ARG A 16 10.23 18.18 46.10
C ARG A 16 10.94 17.01 45.42
N PHE A 17 10.81 16.89 44.10
CA PHE A 17 11.38 15.77 43.35
C PHE A 17 12.82 16.05 42.97
N LEU A 18 13.78 15.40 43.64
CA LEU A 18 15.22 15.62 43.46
C LEU A 18 15.79 14.81 42.29
N CYS A 19 16.59 15.45 41.43
CA CYS A 19 17.42 14.75 40.46
C CYS A 19 18.65 14.15 41.10
N GLN A 20 18.78 12.83 41.04
CA GLN A 20 19.93 12.10 41.61
C GLN A 20 21.24 12.35 40.85
N THR A 21 21.17 12.80 39.60
CA THR A 21 22.37 13.00 38.75
C THR A 21 23.02 14.37 38.94
N CYS A 22 22.24 15.42 39.24
CA CYS A 22 22.78 16.78 39.40
C CYS A 22 22.18 17.58 40.58
N GLY A 23 21.41 16.93 41.46
CA GLY A 23 20.84 17.53 42.67
C GLY A 23 19.72 18.57 42.42
N LYS A 24 19.25 18.76 41.19
CA LYS A 24 18.23 19.78 40.89
C LYS A 24 16.87 19.38 41.44
N ILE A 25 16.25 20.28 42.20
CA ILE A 25 14.89 20.13 42.70
C ILE A 25 13.90 20.47 41.57
N CYS A 26 13.02 19.52 41.27
CA CYS A 26 11.96 19.66 40.28
C CYS A 26 10.59 19.79 40.97
N GLN A 27 9.72 20.61 40.38
CA GLN A 27 8.42 20.95 40.95
C GLN A 27 7.44 19.77 40.98
N ASN A 28 7.60 18.80 40.09
CA ASN A 28 6.82 17.58 40.05
C ASN A 28 7.59 16.43 39.38
N MET A 29 7.07 15.20 39.49
CA MET A 29 7.70 14.00 38.91
C MET A 29 7.81 14.06 37.38
N ALA A 30 6.89 14.74 36.67
CA ALA A 30 6.95 14.90 35.21
C ALA A 30 8.11 15.82 34.80
N ALA A 31 8.32 16.91 35.53
CA ALA A 31 9.46 17.80 35.38
C ALA A 31 10.77 17.09 35.71
N LEU A 32 10.79 16.25 36.76
CA LEU A 32 11.96 15.42 37.09
C LEU A 32 12.28 14.44 35.96
N LYS A 33 11.29 13.73 35.40
CA LYS A 33 11.48 12.82 34.26
C LYS A 33 11.97 13.55 33.00
N SER A 34 11.48 14.77 32.75
CA SER A 34 11.93 15.58 31.61
C SER A 34 13.37 16.07 31.81
N HIS A 35 13.70 16.51 33.03
CA HIS A 35 15.03 16.94 33.41
C HIS A 35 16.04 15.80 33.43
N ALA A 36 15.67 14.59 33.87
CA ALA A 36 16.56 13.43 33.82
C ALA A 36 17.09 13.14 32.40
N LYS A 37 16.29 13.42 31.37
CA LYS A 37 16.70 13.29 29.96
C LYS A 37 17.79 14.28 29.53
N THR A 38 18.05 15.35 30.29
CA THR A 38 19.17 16.25 30.01
C THR A 38 20.52 15.64 30.37
N HIS A 39 20.51 14.62 31.23
CA HIS A 39 21.71 13.87 31.64
C HIS A 39 21.94 12.63 30.78
N GLU A 40 20.96 12.21 29.98
CA GLU A 40 21.13 11.14 29.01
C GLU A 40 21.97 11.64 27.81
N THR A 41 22.99 10.87 27.42
CA THR A 41 23.80 11.14 26.22
C THR A 41 22.89 11.27 25.01
N LYS A 42 22.84 12.50 24.43
CA LYS A 42 22.04 12.93 23.25
C LYS A 42 21.30 11.78 22.57
N VAL A 43 20.09 11.47 23.05
CA VAL A 43 19.14 10.63 22.31
C VAL A 43 19.02 11.22 20.91
N LYS A 44 19.33 10.44 19.86
CA LYS A 44 19.25 10.90 18.46
C LYS A 44 17.88 11.53 18.26
N LYS A 45 17.84 12.86 18.08
CA LYS A 45 16.59 13.59 17.84
C LYS A 45 15.91 12.96 16.62
N TYR A 46 14.65 12.59 16.76
CA TYR A 46 13.86 12.04 15.65
C TYR A 46 13.88 13.02 14.48
N THR A 47 14.53 12.61 13.38
CA THR A 47 14.53 13.36 12.12
C THR A 47 13.40 12.82 11.25
N LYS A 48 12.51 13.72 10.80
CA LYS A 48 11.47 13.35 9.83
C LYS A 48 12.15 12.83 8.55
N PRO A 49 11.73 11.66 8.03
CA PRO A 49 12.29 11.13 6.80
C PRO A 49 12.03 12.10 5.65
N LYS A 50 13.04 12.30 4.80
CA LYS A 50 12.89 13.04 3.55
C LYS A 50 11.95 12.26 2.63
N ARG A 51 11.16 12.98 1.84
CA ARG A 51 10.18 12.42 0.91
C ARG A 51 10.39 13.06 -0.46
N LEU A 52 10.39 12.23 -1.49
CA LEU A 52 10.42 12.68 -2.87
C LEU A 52 9.17 13.52 -3.17
N CYS A 53 9.37 14.69 -3.78
CA CYS A 53 8.27 15.48 -4.32
C CYS A 53 7.73 14.81 -5.60
N PRO A 54 6.42 14.56 -5.71
CA PRO A 54 5.85 13.90 -6.89
C PRO A 54 5.90 14.76 -8.17
N PHE A 55 6.18 16.07 -8.05
CA PHE A 55 6.23 17.00 -9.18
C PHE A 55 7.69 17.25 -9.60
N CYS A 56 8.48 17.94 -8.77
CA CYS A 56 9.86 18.28 -9.11
C CYS A 56 10.91 17.20 -8.78
N LYS A 57 10.51 16.03 -8.24
CA LYS A 57 11.39 14.91 -7.87
C LYS A 57 12.52 15.26 -6.89
N LYS A 58 12.39 16.37 -6.15
CA LYS A 58 13.35 16.76 -5.09
C LYS A 58 12.95 16.19 -3.73
N ASP A 59 13.93 15.77 -2.95
CA ASP A 59 13.70 15.29 -1.58
C ASP A 59 13.39 16.41 -0.59
N GLN A 60 12.28 16.28 0.14
CA GLN A 60 11.77 17.29 1.05
C GLN A 60 11.45 16.72 2.42
N SER A 61 11.95 17.36 3.48
CA SER A 61 11.61 17.04 4.88
C SER A 61 10.21 17.54 5.27
N ARG A 62 9.71 18.57 4.57
CA ARG A 62 8.41 19.22 4.79
C ARG A 62 7.64 19.31 3.47
N LEU A 63 7.30 18.15 2.90
CA LEU A 63 6.66 18.03 1.58
C LEU A 63 5.45 18.97 1.41
N THR A 64 4.50 18.99 2.34
CA THR A 64 3.31 19.84 2.25
C THR A 64 3.64 21.34 2.15
N ARG A 65 4.67 21.83 2.84
CA ARG A 65 5.10 23.24 2.74
C ARG A 65 5.75 23.51 1.39
N HIS A 66 6.57 22.57 0.92
CA HIS A 66 7.21 22.66 -0.37
C HIS A 66 6.18 22.72 -1.51
N LEU A 67 5.18 21.83 -1.48
CA LEU A 67 4.11 21.78 -2.47
C LEU A 67 3.39 23.13 -2.61
N ARG A 68 2.92 23.71 -1.49
CA ARG A 68 2.24 25.01 -1.50
C ARG A 68 3.09 26.15 -2.10
N LYS A 69 4.41 26.09 -1.93
CA LYS A 69 5.31 27.17 -2.35
C LYS A 69 5.77 27.04 -3.80
N MET A 70 5.99 25.81 -4.26
CA MET A 70 6.65 25.54 -5.55
C MET A 70 5.71 24.96 -6.60
N HIS A 71 4.53 24.50 -6.19
CA HIS A 71 3.59 23.77 -7.03
C HIS A 71 2.16 24.28 -6.81
N SER A 72 1.97 25.58 -6.56
CA SER A 72 0.65 26.18 -6.31
C SER A 72 -0.31 26.12 -7.50
N GLU A 73 0.23 25.95 -8.71
CA GLU A 73 -0.54 25.86 -9.95
C GLU A 73 -1.12 24.45 -10.19
N GLU A 74 -0.63 23.44 -9.47
CA GLU A 74 -1.15 22.07 -9.59
C GLU A 74 -2.53 21.97 -8.94
N GLU A 75 -3.52 21.41 -9.63
CA GLU A 75 -4.90 21.25 -9.15
C GLU A 75 -4.97 20.56 -7.78
N GLU A 76 -4.23 19.45 -7.61
CA GLU A 76 -4.16 18.75 -6.33
C GLU A 76 -3.60 19.65 -5.22
N VAL A 77 -2.69 20.58 -5.53
CA VAL A 77 -2.10 21.50 -4.54
C VAL A 77 -3.02 22.69 -4.26
N GLN A 78 -3.84 23.13 -5.22
CA GLN A 78 -4.88 24.12 -4.97
C GLN A 78 -5.87 23.62 -3.90
N ILE A 79 -6.34 22.37 -4.02
CA ILE A 79 -7.19 21.73 -2.98
C ILE A 79 -6.44 21.67 -1.65
N LEU A 80 -5.13 21.42 -1.67
CA LEU A 80 -4.31 21.44 -0.46
C LEU A 80 -4.27 22.81 0.20
N ILE A 81 -4.36 23.92 -0.56
CA ILE A 81 -4.32 25.31 -0.08
C ILE A 81 -5.71 25.75 0.40
N GLU A 82 -6.75 25.50 -0.40
CA GLU A 82 -8.06 26.12 -0.25
C GLU A 82 -9.10 25.20 0.41
N GLY A 83 -8.98 23.88 0.24
CA GLY A 83 -9.97 22.90 0.69
C GLY A 83 -10.23 22.89 2.21
N SER A 84 -11.23 22.13 2.62
CA SER A 84 -11.54 21.86 4.01
C SER A 84 -10.39 21.15 4.73
N SER A 85 -10.40 21.15 6.07
CA SER A 85 -9.40 20.42 6.88
C SER A 85 -9.35 18.92 6.55
N CYS A 86 -10.48 18.34 6.12
CA CYS A 86 -10.54 16.94 5.70
C CYS A 86 -9.84 16.74 4.35
N GLU A 87 -10.23 17.49 3.33
CA GLU A 87 -9.66 17.42 1.97
C GLU A 87 -8.16 17.69 1.98
N LYS A 88 -7.72 18.70 2.74
CA LYS A 88 -6.31 19.03 2.90
C LYS A 88 -5.50 17.85 3.44
N LYS A 89 -6.05 17.08 4.39
CA LYS A 89 -5.39 15.88 4.94
C LYS A 89 -5.34 14.76 3.93
N GLU A 90 -6.43 14.55 3.19
CA GLU A 90 -6.54 13.50 2.19
C GLU A 90 -5.58 13.72 1.02
N ILE A 91 -5.58 14.91 0.43
CA ILE A 91 -4.66 15.29 -0.63
C ILE A 91 -3.21 15.24 -0.16
N ALA A 92 -2.90 15.73 1.05
CA ALA A 92 -1.55 15.62 1.60
C ALA A 92 -1.12 14.15 1.80
N GLU A 93 -2.05 13.25 2.11
CA GLU A 93 -1.81 11.81 2.19
C GLU A 93 -1.58 11.22 0.78
N LYS A 94 -2.42 11.55 -0.19
CA LYS A 94 -2.34 11.12 -1.59
C LYS A 94 -0.99 11.51 -2.22
N LEU A 95 -0.62 12.78 -2.15
CA LEU A 95 0.64 13.30 -2.69
C LEU A 95 1.87 12.67 -2.02
N ARG A 96 1.80 12.42 -0.70
CA ARG A 96 2.87 11.72 0.03
C ARG A 96 3.03 10.29 -0.45
N LYS A 97 1.93 9.55 -0.63
CA LYS A 97 1.97 8.17 -1.15
C LYS A 97 2.51 8.12 -2.57
N LYS A 98 2.13 9.09 -3.42
CA LYS A 98 2.65 9.22 -4.80
C LYS A 98 4.18 9.35 -4.81
N GLY A 99 4.74 10.27 -4.02
CA GLY A 99 6.19 10.42 -3.90
C GLY A 99 6.91 9.18 -3.34
N ILE A 100 6.30 8.49 -2.36
CA ILE A 100 6.84 7.22 -1.83
C ILE A 100 6.83 6.13 -2.90
N LEU A 101 5.74 6.00 -3.65
CA LEU A 101 5.61 5.01 -4.71
C LEU A 101 6.69 5.21 -5.78
N GLU A 102 6.92 6.44 -6.21
CA GLU A 102 7.95 6.75 -7.20
C GLU A 102 9.36 6.44 -6.68
N ALA A 103 9.70 6.85 -5.47
CA ALA A 103 10.99 6.54 -4.84
C ALA A 103 11.20 5.03 -4.67
N ASN A 104 10.13 4.28 -4.39
CA ASN A 104 10.21 2.83 -4.27
C ASN A 104 10.29 2.12 -5.62
N LYS A 105 9.68 2.68 -6.68
CA LYS A 105 9.81 2.17 -8.05
C LYS A 105 11.25 2.25 -8.54
N SER A 106 11.96 3.35 -8.27
CA SER A 106 13.36 3.48 -8.64
C SER A 106 14.30 2.52 -7.90
N GLN A 107 13.86 1.95 -6.76
CA GLN A 107 14.60 0.95 -6.02
C GLN A 107 14.38 -0.49 -6.55
N LEU A 108 13.33 -0.74 -7.34
CA LEU A 108 12.96 -2.08 -7.79
C LEU A 108 14.06 -2.87 -8.53
N PRO A 109 14.90 -2.23 -9.37
CA PRO A 109 15.99 -2.93 -10.06
C PRO A 109 17.12 -3.40 -9.14
N GLU A 110 17.20 -2.87 -7.91
CA GLU A 110 18.25 -3.28 -6.97
C GLU A 110 18.01 -4.71 -6.47
N GLU A 111 19.08 -5.49 -6.30
CA GLU A 111 19.02 -6.86 -5.76
C GLU A 111 18.32 -6.92 -4.39
N ASN A 112 18.54 -5.89 -3.56
CA ASN A 112 18.00 -5.77 -2.20
C ASN A 112 17.31 -4.41 -1.99
N PRO A 113 16.12 -4.19 -2.56
CA PRO A 113 15.45 -2.89 -2.56
C PRO A 113 15.04 -2.50 -1.14
N LYS A 114 15.39 -1.28 -0.72
CA LYS A 114 15.02 -0.74 0.60
C LYS A 114 13.80 0.16 0.48
N PHE A 115 12.63 -0.47 0.42
CA PHE A 115 11.38 0.27 0.32
C PHE A 115 11.13 1.19 1.52
N ILE A 116 10.75 2.42 1.19
CA ILE A 116 10.35 3.44 2.13
C ILE A 116 8.84 3.30 2.38
N ALA A 117 8.42 3.29 3.65
CA ALA A 117 6.99 3.37 4.01
C ALA A 117 6.67 4.69 4.74
N GLU A 118 5.38 4.94 5.01
CA GLU A 118 4.97 6.15 5.72
C GLU A 118 5.48 6.22 7.17
N ARG A 119 5.54 5.09 7.88
CA ARG A 119 5.79 5.04 9.33
C ARG A 119 6.92 4.12 9.79
N SER A 120 7.69 3.50 8.90
CA SER A 120 8.83 2.65 9.27
C SER A 120 9.67 2.27 8.05
N THR A 121 10.92 1.85 8.28
CA THR A 121 11.87 1.31 7.29
C THR A 121 11.81 -0.22 7.18
N SER A 122 10.65 -0.83 7.46
CA SER A 122 10.54 -2.29 7.47
C SER A 122 10.90 -2.90 6.12
N THR A 123 11.81 -3.87 6.15
CA THR A 123 12.32 -4.62 4.99
C THR A 123 11.21 -5.34 4.21
N SER A 124 10.11 -5.73 4.85
CA SER A 124 8.97 -6.42 4.22
C SER A 124 7.75 -5.51 4.04
N SER A 125 7.82 -4.67 3.00
CA SER A 125 6.72 -3.78 2.61
C SER A 125 5.80 -4.43 1.56
N VAL A 126 4.49 -4.18 1.69
CA VAL A 126 3.46 -4.45 0.67
C VAL A 126 2.81 -3.16 0.24
N VAL A 127 2.30 -3.15 -0.99
CA VAL A 127 1.56 -2.02 -1.55
C VAL A 127 0.07 -2.32 -1.46
N CYS A 128 -0.74 -1.36 -1.05
CA CYS A 128 -2.19 -1.48 -1.14
C CYS A 128 -2.65 -1.31 -2.60
N SER A 129 -3.47 -2.24 -3.10
CA SER A 129 -4.04 -2.17 -4.46
C SER A 129 -4.95 -0.96 -4.69
N LEU A 130 -5.54 -0.37 -3.64
CA LEU A 130 -6.46 0.76 -3.78
C LEU A 130 -5.76 2.11 -3.64
N CYS A 131 -5.04 2.31 -2.53
CA CYS A 131 -4.45 3.62 -2.25
C CYS A 131 -2.98 3.75 -2.65
N SER A 132 -2.38 2.69 -3.22
CA SER A 132 -0.95 2.62 -3.59
C SER A 132 0.03 2.94 -2.45
N GLY A 133 -0.44 2.91 -1.20
CA GLY A 133 0.39 3.13 -0.02
C GLY A 133 1.23 1.92 0.34
N PHE A 134 2.43 2.16 0.87
CA PHE A 134 3.35 1.12 1.35
C PHE A 134 3.16 0.89 2.85
N TYR A 135 2.99 -0.37 3.23
CA TYR A 135 2.72 -0.81 4.59
C TYR A 135 3.53 -2.05 4.94
N SER A 136 3.85 -2.24 6.22
CA SER A 136 4.43 -3.52 6.65
C SER A 136 3.40 -4.64 6.50
N ARG A 137 3.85 -5.84 6.11
CA ARG A 137 2.96 -7.02 5.97
C ARG A 137 2.17 -7.28 7.25
N LEU A 138 2.82 -7.19 8.40
CA LEU A 138 2.22 -7.42 9.72
C LEU A 138 1.07 -6.45 10.03
N ASN A 139 1.13 -5.20 9.56
CA ASN A 139 0.12 -4.19 9.89
C ASN A 139 -0.88 -3.93 8.75
N PHE A 140 -0.75 -4.62 7.61
CA PHE A 140 -1.61 -4.38 6.45
C PHE A 140 -3.10 -4.62 6.78
N TYR A 141 -3.43 -5.60 7.63
CA TYR A 141 -4.81 -5.88 8.02
C TYR A 141 -5.49 -4.67 8.69
N LYS A 142 -4.73 -3.89 9.49
CA LYS A 142 -5.23 -2.64 10.12
C LYS A 142 -5.49 -1.57 9.07
N HIS A 143 -4.62 -1.48 8.07
CA HIS A 143 -4.80 -0.57 6.95
C HIS A 143 -6.04 -0.97 6.13
N LYS A 144 -6.18 -2.24 5.76
CA LYS A 144 -7.29 -2.78 4.95
C LYS A 144 -8.65 -2.31 5.49
N LYS A 145 -8.90 -2.48 6.78
CA LYS A 145 -10.16 -2.04 7.44
C LYS A 145 -10.45 -0.55 7.31
N LYS A 146 -9.41 0.30 7.32
CA LYS A 146 -9.56 1.76 7.21
C LYS A 146 -9.64 2.23 5.76
N CYS A 147 -8.86 1.61 4.88
CA CYS A 147 -8.81 1.94 3.46
C CYS A 147 -10.15 1.65 2.79
N GLN A 148 -10.76 0.51 3.11
CA GLN A 148 -12.05 0.12 2.53
C GLN A 148 -13.17 1.10 2.89
N LYS A 149 -13.16 1.67 4.09
CA LYS A 149 -14.17 2.66 4.53
C LYS A 149 -14.06 4.01 3.84
N ARG A 150 -12.94 4.29 3.16
CA ARG A 150 -12.70 5.57 2.46
C ARG A 150 -13.08 5.50 0.98
N THR A 151 -13.48 4.34 0.50
CA THR A 151 -13.78 4.10 -0.91
C THR A 151 -15.12 3.39 -1.00
N ASP A 152 -16.08 3.97 -1.72
CA ASP A 152 -17.38 3.32 -2.02
C ASP A 152 -17.25 2.15 -3.01
N ALA A 153 -16.02 1.77 -3.36
CA ALA A 153 -15.72 0.69 -4.27
C ALA A 153 -16.09 -0.67 -3.65
N ALA A 154 -16.80 -1.50 -4.42
CA ALA A 154 -16.98 -2.93 -4.16
C ALA A 154 -15.65 -3.72 -4.08
N VAL A 155 -14.53 -3.07 -4.39
CA VAL A 155 -13.19 -3.65 -4.45
C VAL A 155 -12.54 -3.62 -3.07
N CYS A 156 -12.12 -4.80 -2.59
CA CYS A 156 -11.41 -4.92 -1.31
C CYS A 156 -9.91 -4.53 -1.45
N PRO A 157 -9.37 -3.70 -0.52
CA PRO A 157 -7.94 -3.41 -0.52
C PRO A 157 -7.12 -4.69 -0.28
N THR A 158 -6.21 -4.96 -1.20
CA THR A 158 -5.38 -6.18 -1.21
C THR A 158 -3.90 -5.83 -1.08
N ALA A 159 -3.16 -6.69 -0.38
CA ALA A 159 -1.71 -6.55 -0.24
C ALA A 159 -1.04 -7.08 -1.50
N VAL A 160 -0.34 -6.19 -2.20
CA VAL A 160 0.35 -6.46 -3.45
C VAL A 160 1.86 -6.45 -3.19
N ASN A 161 2.59 -7.37 -3.80
CA ASN A 161 4.05 -7.38 -3.73
C ASN A 161 4.60 -6.16 -4.51
N PRO A 162 5.46 -5.30 -3.93
CA PRO A 162 6.02 -4.13 -4.62
C PRO A 162 6.69 -4.45 -5.96
N LYS A 163 7.30 -5.64 -6.10
CA LYS A 163 7.87 -6.14 -7.36
C LYS A 163 6.85 -6.35 -8.48
N LEU A 164 5.55 -6.12 -8.24
CA LEU A 164 4.53 -6.07 -9.30
C LEU A 164 4.54 -4.72 -10.05
N PHE A 165 5.19 -3.69 -9.52
CA PHE A 165 5.31 -2.40 -10.20
C PHE A 165 6.58 -2.27 -11.04
N ASP A 166 7.37 -3.34 -11.12
CA ASP A 166 8.53 -3.39 -12.00
C ASP A 166 8.05 -3.71 -13.41
N SER A 167 8.20 -2.74 -14.30
CA SER A 167 7.91 -2.92 -15.74
C SER A 167 9.15 -3.39 -16.50
N SER A 168 10.30 -3.54 -15.83
CA SER A 168 11.50 -4.08 -16.43
C SER A 168 11.37 -5.60 -16.50
N HIS A 169 11.42 -6.14 -17.72
CA HIS A 169 11.47 -7.58 -17.96
C HIS A 169 12.92 -8.03 -18.14
N GLY A 170 13.29 -9.16 -17.54
CA GLY A 170 14.61 -9.74 -17.72
C GLY A 170 14.84 -10.14 -19.18
N ASN A 171 15.99 -9.75 -19.75
CA ASN A 171 16.38 -10.09 -21.13
C ASN A 171 16.29 -11.60 -21.43
N ASP A 172 16.58 -12.45 -20.43
CA ASP A 172 16.43 -13.91 -20.54
C ASP A 172 14.98 -14.34 -20.77
N PHE A 173 14.01 -13.72 -20.08
CA PHE A 173 12.59 -14.01 -20.31
C PHE A 173 12.13 -13.55 -21.70
N LEU A 174 12.54 -12.36 -22.12
CA LEU A 174 12.22 -11.83 -23.45
C LEU A 174 12.76 -12.76 -24.56
N ASN A 175 14.02 -13.17 -24.44
CA ASN A 175 14.70 -13.98 -25.44
C ASN A 175 14.28 -15.46 -25.44
N GLN A 176 13.89 -16.03 -24.29
CA GLN A 176 13.58 -17.46 -24.17
C GLN A 176 12.08 -17.78 -24.19
N VAL A 177 11.22 -16.77 -24.04
CA VAL A 177 9.77 -16.95 -24.00
C VAL A 177 9.08 -16.03 -25.00
N VAL A 178 9.22 -14.71 -24.86
CA VAL A 178 8.43 -13.74 -25.64
C VAL A 178 8.75 -13.83 -27.14
N SER A 179 10.02 -13.93 -27.50
CA SER A 179 10.49 -14.11 -28.89
C SER A 179 9.92 -15.36 -29.58
N HIS A 180 9.51 -16.38 -28.82
CA HIS A 180 9.01 -17.66 -29.33
C HIS A 180 7.48 -17.75 -29.32
N ILE A 181 6.77 -16.71 -28.86
CA ILE A 181 5.31 -16.63 -28.98
C ILE A 181 4.94 -16.45 -30.46
N THR A 182 3.98 -17.24 -30.94
CA THR A 182 3.45 -17.09 -32.30
C THR A 182 2.89 -15.69 -32.50
N GLN A 183 3.23 -15.04 -33.61
CA GLN A 183 2.79 -13.67 -33.94
C GLN A 183 1.39 -13.67 -34.57
N ASP A 184 0.40 -14.22 -33.87
CA ASP A 184 -1.02 -14.04 -34.18
C ASP A 184 -1.61 -12.92 -33.30
N GLU A 185 -2.86 -12.52 -33.54
CA GLU A 185 -3.51 -11.46 -32.74
C GLU A 185 -3.39 -11.71 -31.22
N THR A 186 -3.61 -12.95 -30.80
CA THR A 186 -3.50 -13.37 -29.40
C THR A 186 -2.07 -13.26 -28.90
N GLY A 187 -1.08 -13.67 -29.70
CA GLY A 187 0.33 -13.58 -29.38
C GLY A 187 0.84 -12.16 -29.31
N CYS A 188 0.36 -11.25 -30.17
CA CYS A 188 0.65 -9.83 -30.11
C CYS A 188 0.20 -9.24 -28.77
N ILE A 189 -1.05 -9.53 -28.35
CA ILE A 189 -1.56 -9.12 -27.02
C ILE A 189 -0.70 -9.73 -25.92
N ALA A 190 -0.41 -11.03 -25.99
CA ALA A 190 0.36 -11.74 -24.98
C ALA A 190 1.80 -11.19 -24.82
N SER A 191 2.37 -10.64 -25.89
CA SER A 191 3.76 -10.16 -25.95
C SER A 191 3.90 -8.65 -25.74
N SER A 192 2.78 -7.91 -25.69
CA SER A 192 2.79 -6.45 -25.54
C SER A 192 2.08 -5.97 -24.26
N ASP A 193 1.09 -6.70 -23.75
CA ASP A 193 0.37 -6.29 -22.54
C ASP A 193 1.29 -6.35 -21.31
N PRO A 194 1.48 -5.22 -20.59
CA PRO A 194 2.40 -5.15 -19.45
C PRO A 194 2.04 -6.12 -18.30
N THR A 195 0.76 -6.40 -18.10
CA THR A 195 0.29 -7.29 -17.03
C THR A 195 0.55 -8.75 -17.38
N ILE A 196 0.27 -9.14 -18.63
CA ILE A 196 0.53 -10.49 -19.13
C ILE A 196 2.03 -10.79 -19.13
N LEU A 197 2.87 -9.83 -19.57
CA LEU A 197 4.33 -9.98 -19.52
C LEU A 197 4.84 -10.16 -18.09
N LEU A 198 4.36 -9.36 -17.14
CA LEU A 198 4.71 -9.47 -15.73
C LEU A 198 4.30 -10.83 -15.11
N ILE A 199 3.13 -11.35 -15.47
CA ILE A 199 2.68 -12.68 -15.03
C ILE A 199 3.57 -13.75 -15.67
N GLY A 200 3.82 -13.66 -16.97
CA GLY A 200 4.66 -14.59 -17.74
C GLY A 200 6.07 -14.70 -17.16
N GLU A 201 6.71 -13.57 -16.87
CA GLU A 201 8.04 -13.52 -16.30
C GLU A 201 8.10 -14.21 -14.93
N ARG A 202 7.08 -14.01 -14.08
CA ARG A 202 7.01 -14.68 -12.77
C ARG A 202 6.83 -16.17 -12.89
N LEU A 203 6.01 -16.62 -13.84
CA LEU A 203 5.86 -18.05 -14.12
C LEU A 203 7.21 -18.64 -14.58
N TYR A 204 7.92 -17.91 -15.45
CA TYR A 204 9.24 -18.29 -15.95
C TYR A 204 10.30 -18.36 -14.83
N GLN A 205 10.36 -17.37 -13.94
CA GLN A 205 11.29 -17.38 -12.80
C GLN A 205 11.01 -18.53 -11.82
N LYS A 206 9.72 -18.87 -11.60
CA LYS A 206 9.35 -20.02 -10.76
C LYS A 206 9.75 -21.35 -11.36
N THR A 207 9.66 -21.48 -12.68
CA THR A 207 9.98 -22.73 -13.40
C THR A 207 11.47 -22.90 -13.63
N LYS A 208 12.23 -21.82 -13.86
CA LYS A 208 13.70 -21.84 -14.03
C LYS A 208 14.44 -22.54 -12.88
N ARG A 209 13.88 -22.48 -11.66
CA ARG A 209 14.44 -23.14 -10.46
C ARG A 209 14.35 -24.67 -10.49
N LYS A 210 13.62 -25.28 -11.42
CA LYS A 210 13.47 -26.73 -11.54
C LYS A 210 14.42 -27.28 -12.61
N VAL A 211 15.52 -27.91 -12.20
CA VAL A 211 16.52 -28.51 -13.10
C VAL A 211 15.88 -29.66 -13.90
N GLY A 212 16.11 -29.71 -15.21
CA GLY A 212 15.77 -30.85 -16.08
C GLY A 212 14.50 -30.78 -16.95
N LYS A 213 13.67 -29.72 -16.87
CA LYS A 213 12.42 -29.59 -17.68
C LYS A 213 12.25 -28.24 -18.38
N GLN A 214 13.35 -27.61 -18.82
CA GLN A 214 13.35 -26.21 -19.27
C GLN A 214 12.53 -25.97 -20.56
N MET A 215 12.51 -26.90 -21.52
CA MET A 215 11.72 -26.75 -22.76
C MET A 215 10.20 -26.85 -22.53
N GLY A 216 9.75 -27.86 -21.79
CA GLY A 216 8.31 -28.03 -21.47
C GLY A 216 7.78 -26.90 -20.59
N THR A 217 8.62 -26.31 -19.75
CA THR A 217 8.24 -25.17 -18.90
C THR A 217 8.10 -23.88 -19.69
N ARG A 218 8.96 -23.59 -20.67
CA ARG A 218 8.79 -22.43 -21.59
C ARG A 218 7.47 -22.51 -22.36
N LYS A 219 7.16 -23.68 -22.93
CA LYS A 219 5.88 -23.92 -23.63
C LYS A 219 4.68 -23.70 -22.72
N SER A 220 4.76 -24.16 -21.47
CA SER A 220 3.72 -23.92 -20.46
C SER A 220 3.54 -22.42 -20.17
N VAL A 221 4.63 -21.65 -20.02
CA VAL A 221 4.56 -20.19 -19.80
C VAL A 221 3.89 -19.50 -20.98
N MET A 222 4.33 -19.77 -22.22
CA MET A 222 3.72 -19.19 -23.43
C MET A 222 2.22 -19.51 -23.54
N ASN A 223 1.84 -20.76 -23.26
CA ASN A 223 0.43 -21.17 -23.29
C ASN A 223 -0.41 -20.41 -22.24
N ASN A 224 0.15 -20.18 -21.04
CA ASN A 224 -0.53 -19.37 -20.02
C ASN A 224 -0.68 -17.91 -20.46
N MET A 225 0.37 -17.31 -21.03
CA MET A 225 0.32 -15.94 -21.54
C MET A 225 -0.74 -15.78 -22.64
N ARG A 226 -0.80 -16.73 -23.58
CA ARG A 226 -1.84 -16.74 -24.63
C ARG A 226 -3.24 -17.03 -24.10
N LEU A 227 -3.38 -17.84 -23.06
CA LEU A 227 -4.67 -18.04 -22.39
C LEU A 227 -5.16 -16.73 -21.75
N LEU A 228 -4.28 -15.99 -21.07
CA LEU A 228 -4.61 -14.69 -20.50
C LEU A 228 -4.98 -13.68 -21.58
N ALA A 229 -4.25 -13.65 -22.70
CA ALA A 229 -4.57 -12.78 -23.83
C ALA A 229 -5.95 -13.07 -24.42
N ARG A 230 -6.33 -14.35 -24.57
CA ARG A 230 -7.68 -14.75 -25.02
C ARG A 230 -8.76 -14.30 -24.04
N LEU A 231 -8.56 -14.54 -22.75
CA LEU A 231 -9.50 -14.09 -21.72
C LEU A 231 -9.64 -12.57 -21.73
N TYR A 232 -8.53 -11.83 -21.84
CA TYR A 232 -8.54 -10.38 -21.92
C TYR A 232 -9.32 -9.88 -23.13
N LYS A 233 -9.15 -10.51 -24.30
CA LYS A 233 -9.91 -10.21 -25.52
C LYS A 233 -11.41 -10.38 -25.29
N GLU A 234 -11.83 -11.54 -24.77
CA GLU A 234 -13.23 -11.84 -24.45
C GLU A 234 -13.84 -10.82 -23.46
N PHE A 235 -13.10 -10.47 -22.40
CA PHE A 235 -13.57 -9.47 -21.44
C PHE A 235 -13.71 -8.09 -22.05
N ARG A 236 -12.84 -7.70 -22.99
CA ARG A 236 -12.97 -6.40 -23.68
C ARG A 236 -14.18 -6.36 -24.59
N GLU A 237 -14.38 -7.40 -25.39
CA GLU A 237 -15.52 -7.50 -26.31
C GLU A 237 -16.86 -7.43 -25.55
N GLN A 238 -16.95 -8.05 -24.37
CA GLN A 238 -18.14 -7.99 -23.51
C GLN A 238 -18.39 -6.61 -22.87
N ASN A 239 -17.35 -5.80 -22.67
CA ASN A 239 -17.47 -4.46 -22.08
C ASN A 239 -17.59 -3.33 -23.12
N GLU A 240 -17.14 -3.58 -24.36
CA GLU A 240 -17.23 -2.64 -25.49
C GLU A 240 -18.51 -2.84 -26.32
N ALA A 241 -19.27 -3.92 -26.11
CA ALA A 241 -20.58 -4.10 -26.73
C ALA A 241 -21.55 -2.97 -26.28
N PRO A 242 -22.20 -2.25 -27.22
CA PRO A 242 -23.21 -1.26 -26.87
C PRO A 242 -24.31 -1.94 -26.05
N GLN A 243 -24.78 -1.27 -24.99
CA GLN A 243 -25.87 -1.76 -24.14
C GLN A 243 -27.18 -1.90 -24.91
N GLY A 244 -27.31 -2.98 -25.66
CA GLY A 244 -28.43 -3.32 -26.52
C GLY A 244 -28.38 -4.80 -26.86
N GLY A 245 -28.52 -5.66 -25.86
CA GLY A 245 -28.48 -7.10 -26.08
C GLY A 245 -28.89 -7.90 -24.85
N VAL A 246 -30.09 -8.46 -24.91
CA VAL A 246 -30.76 -9.34 -23.94
C VAL A 246 -29.80 -10.20 -23.13
N ARG A 247 -29.88 -10.10 -21.79
CA ARG A 247 -29.24 -11.04 -20.86
C ARG A 247 -29.74 -12.45 -21.18
N ARG A 248 -28.88 -13.30 -21.74
CA ARG A 248 -29.15 -14.74 -21.83
C ARG A 248 -29.07 -15.31 -20.41
N SER A 249 -30.23 -15.49 -19.79
CA SER A 249 -30.41 -16.32 -18.62
C SER A 249 -30.01 -17.75 -18.97
N GLY A 250 -28.85 -18.18 -18.50
CA GLY A 250 -28.50 -19.60 -18.43
C GLY A 250 -29.41 -20.28 -17.42
N GLY A 251 -30.56 -20.77 -17.88
CA GLY A 251 -31.48 -21.57 -17.08
C GLY A 251 -30.83 -22.91 -16.72
N ALA A 252 -30.36 -23.03 -15.48
CA ALA A 252 -30.13 -24.33 -14.87
C ALA A 252 -31.49 -24.99 -14.63
N LYS A 253 -31.87 -25.96 -15.47
CA LYS A 253 -33.04 -26.82 -15.24
C LYS A 253 -32.79 -27.66 -14.00
N ILE A 254 -33.37 -27.26 -12.87
CA ILE A 254 -33.55 -28.11 -11.70
C ILE A 254 -34.71 -29.06 -12.02
N THR A 255 -34.39 -30.32 -12.31
CA THR A 255 -35.37 -31.39 -12.41
C THR A 255 -35.94 -31.66 -11.01
N GLN A 256 -37.16 -31.21 -10.75
CA GLN A 256 -37.91 -31.61 -9.55
C GLN A 256 -38.44 -33.03 -9.71
N LYS A 257 -38.02 -33.89 -8.80
CA LYS A 257 -38.50 -35.25 -8.57
C LYS A 257 -39.92 -35.15 -7.98
N LYS A 258 -40.93 -35.60 -8.72
CA LYS A 258 -42.30 -35.79 -8.23
C LYS A 258 -42.31 -36.94 -7.23
N GLU A 259 -42.59 -36.64 -5.97
CA GLU A 259 -43.13 -37.61 -5.03
C GLU A 259 -44.64 -37.37 -4.96
N GLY A 260 -45.41 -38.42 -5.28
CA GLY A 260 -46.87 -38.41 -5.21
C GLY A 260 -47.37 -38.96 -3.89
N ILE A 261 -48.58 -38.53 -3.50
CA ILE A 261 -49.58 -39.15 -2.60
C ILE A 261 -50.85 -38.28 -2.84
N CYS A 262 -51.88 -38.74 -3.57
CA CYS A 262 -53.12 -39.40 -3.10
C CYS A 262 -53.75 -38.69 -1.87
N SER A 263 -55.01 -38.26 -1.81
CA SER A 263 -56.25 -38.66 -2.48
C SER A 263 -57.30 -37.56 -2.28
N THR A 264 -58.27 -37.48 -3.20
CA THR A 264 -59.60 -36.86 -3.08
C THR A 264 -60.51 -37.62 -2.10
N PRO A 265 -61.74 -37.13 -1.83
CA PRO A 265 -62.20 -35.75 -1.68
C PRO A 265 -62.45 -35.39 -0.20
#